data_AF-A0A3A9A9M2-F1
#
_entry.id   AF-A0A3A9A9M2-F1
#
_cell.length_a   1.000
_cell.length_b   1.000
_cell.length_c   1.000
_cell.angle_alpha   90.00
_cell.angle_beta   90.00
_cell.angle_gamma   90.00
#
_symmetry.space_group_name_H-M   'P 1'
#
loop_
_entity.id
_entity.type
_entity.pdbx_description
1 polymer ?
#
loop_
_entity_poly.entity_id
_entity_poly.type
_entity_poly.pdbx_seq_one_letter_code
_entity_poly.pdbx_strand_id
1 'polypeptide(L)' 'MKQVIRYSHMEKLTQELVDTFVKKVYVYKGKRVKIEWNFRER' A
#
# COMPACT_ATOMS: atom_id res chain seq x y z
N MET A 1 -6.94 10.35 -11.06
CA MET A 1 -5.57 9.97 -11.43
C MET A 1 -5.31 8.58 -10.91
N LYS A 2 -5.12 7.58 -11.78
CA LYS A 2 -4.66 6.25 -11.36
C LYS A 2 -3.13 6.29 -11.38
N GLN A 3 -2.52 6.68 -10.25
CA GLN A 3 -1.08 6.51 -10.08
C GLN A 3 -0.81 5.03 -9.82
N VAL A 4 -0.51 4.28 -10.87
CA VAL A 4 0.12 2.99 -10.73
C VAL A 4 1.57 3.30 -10.34
N ILE A 5 1.97 3.00 -9.10
CA ILE A 5 3.37 3.08 -8.68
C ILE A 5 4.11 2.00 -9.46
N ARG A 6 4.55 2.33 -10.67
CA ARG A 6 5.30 1.43 -11.55
C ARG A 6 6.77 1.75 -11.38
N TYR A 7 7.48 0.88 -10.66
CA TYR A 7 8.94 0.80 -10.60
C TYR A 7 9.67 2.14 -10.34
N SER A 8 9.36 2.81 -9.24
CA SER A 8 9.98 4.10 -8.87
C SER A 8 11.33 3.98 -8.14
N HIS A 9 12.10 2.89 -8.31
CA HIS A 9 13.32 2.59 -7.51
C HIS A 9 13.12 2.72 -5.99
N MET A 10 11.87 2.64 -5.55
CA MET A 10 11.49 2.97 -4.19
C MET A 10 11.65 1.71 -3.34
N GLU A 11 12.80 1.61 -2.68
CA GLU A 11 13.15 0.45 -1.86
C GLU A 11 12.19 0.28 -0.66
N LYS A 12 11.61 1.39 -0.18
CA LYS A 12 10.70 1.41 0.97
C LYS A 12 9.56 2.39 0.72
N LEU A 13 8.35 2.00 1.08
CA LEU A 13 7.23 2.93 1.14
C LEU A 13 7.52 3.99 2.20
N THR A 14 7.36 5.26 1.84
CA THR A 14 7.41 6.37 2.81
C THR A 14 6.14 6.39 3.64
N GLN A 15 6.21 6.99 4.83
CA GLN A 15 5.06 7.12 5.73
C GLN A 15 3.88 7.83 5.03
N GLU A 16 4.16 8.89 4.27
CA GLU A 16 3.17 9.64 3.51
C GLU A 16 2.41 8.78 2.49
N LEU A 17 3.10 7.88 1.79
CA LEU A 17 2.49 6.97 0.82
C LEU A 17 1.67 5.89 1.54
N VAL A 18 2.14 5.40 2.69
CA VAL A 18 1.35 4.47 3.51
C VAL A 18 0.05 5.13 3.96
N ASP A 19 0.11 6.33 4.51
CA ASP A 19 -1.07 7.06 4.99
C ASP A 19 -2.04 7.40 3.84
N THR A 20 -1.51 7.66 2.64
CA THR A 20 -2.32 7.98 1.46
C THR A 20 -3.02 6.75 0.86
N PHE A 21 -2.29 5.64 0.70
CA PHE A 21 -2.73 4.51 -0.12
C PHE A 21 -3.17 3.29 0.70
N VAL A 22 -2.70 3.12 1.93
CA VAL A 22 -3.00 1.94 2.75
C VAL A 22 -4.13 2.28 3.70
N LYS A 23 -5.26 1.59 3.52
CA LYS A 23 -6.40 1.71 4.42
C LYS A 23 -6.19 0.91 5.70
N LYS A 24 -5.66 -0.32 5.56
CA LYS A 24 -5.43 -1.21 6.71
C LYS A 24 -4.42 -2.30 6.40
N VAL A 25 -3.65 -2.70 7.40
CA VAL A 25 -2.70 -3.83 7.33
C VAL A 25 -3.13 -4.91 8.31
N TYR A 26 -3.27 -6.14 7.83
CA TYR A 26 -3.52 -7.32 8.66
C TYR A 26 -2.30 -8.23 8.63
N VAL A 27 -1.78 -8.56 9.81
CA VAL A 27 -0.64 -9.47 9.98
C VAL A 27 -1.15 -10.80 10.52
N TYR A 28 -0.92 -11.87 9.76
CA TYR A 28 -1.29 -13.23 10.16
C TYR A 28 -0.04 -14.00 10.63
N LYS A 29 -0.24 -15.00 11.49
CA LYS A 29 0.83 -15.94 11.86
C LYS A 29 1.37 -16.62 10.60
N GLY A 30 2.69 -16.76 10.48
CA GLY A 30 3.32 -17.43 9.34
C GLY A 30 3.73 -16.51 8.17
N LYS A 31 4.06 -15.24 8.44
CA LYS A 31 4.62 -14.27 7.47
C LYS A 31 3.67 -13.79 6.37
N ARG A 32 2.35 -14.00 6.51
CA ARG A 32 1.36 -13.46 5.57
C ARG A 32 0.87 -12.09 6.02
N VAL A 33 0.93 -11.12 5.11
CA VAL A 33 0.36 -9.78 5.28
C VAL A 33 -0.72 -9.57 4.24
N LYS A 34 -1.87 -9.04 4.67
CA LYS A 34 -2.91 -8.54 3.76
C LYS A 34 -2.96 -7.02 3.89
N ILE A 35 -2.82 -6.34 2.76
CA ILE A 35 -2.94 -4.88 2.67
C ILE A 35 -4.30 -4.58 2.05
N GLU A 36 -5.13 -3.84 2.76
CA GLU A 36 -6.34 -3.23 2.23
C GLU A 36 -5.98 -1.83 1.75
N TRP A 37 -6.19 -1.58 0.46
CA TRP A 37 -5.81 -0.32 -0.18
C TRP A 37 -6.99 0.66 -0.20
N ASN A 38 -6.69 1.95 -0.08
CA ASN A 38 -7.65 3.05 -0.12
C ASN A 38 -7.88 3.57 -1.55
N PHE A 39 -7.95 2.67 -2.53
CA PHE A 39 -8.31 3.05 -3.90
C PHE A 39 -9.82 3.22 -3.98
N ARG A 40 -10.30 4.45 -4.15
CA ARG A 40 -11.69 4.67 -4.53
C ARG A 40 -11.87 4.20 -5.97
N GLU A 41 -12.77 3.25 -6.21
CA GLU A 41 -13.30 2.98 -7.55
C GLU A 41 -14.01 4.26 -8.02
N ARG A 42 -13.56 4.78 -9.16
CA ARG A 42 -14.19 5.88 -9.88
C ARG A 42 -14.48 5.41 -11.28
#